data_AF-A0A6H1Z8Z8-F1
#
_entry.id   AF-A0A6H1Z8Z8-F1
#
_cell.length_a   1.000
_cell.length_b   1.000
_cell.length_c   1.000
_cell.angle_alpha   90.00
_cell.angle_beta   90.00
_cell.angle_gamma   90.00
#
_symmetry.space_group_name_H-M   'P 1'
#
loop_
_entity.id
_entity.type
_entity.pdbx_description
1 polymer ?
#
loop_
_entity_poly.entity_id
_entity_poly.type
_entity_poly.pdbx_seq_one_letter_code
_entity_poly.pdbx_strand_id
1 'polypeptide(L)'
;MVTQIKVLIAAEIADPQRVGRFFEELLDMLGMQPLGKPQIYEVELEVSKLGREPFQDEGGISRNQHGVRLEASQVLSTSHVALHSWPLRKVAELDIFSCREFSRDDVYQLVRGFFEPEHIAIRDLSSYRVLPW
;
A
#
# COMPACT_ATOMS: atom_id res chain seq x y z
N MET A 1 2.69 -2.32 -22.44
CA MET A 1 2.25 -1.03 -21.84
C MET A 1 2.50 -1.14 -20.35
N VAL A 2 2.88 -0.05 -19.68
CA VAL A 2 3.11 -0.06 -18.23
C VAL A 2 1.88 0.56 -17.57
N THR A 3 1.37 -0.10 -16.53
CA THR A 3 0.27 0.43 -15.71
C THR A 3 0.80 0.77 -14.33
N GLN A 4 0.59 2.02 -13.92
CA GLN A 4 1.00 2.50 -12.60
C GLN A 4 -0.16 3.25 -11.96
N ILE A 5 -0.52 2.88 -10.73
CA ILE A 5 -1.50 3.63 -9.94
C ILE A 5 -0.97 3.89 -8.54
N LYS A 6 -1.42 5.03 -7.97
CA LYS A 6 -1.34 5.34 -6.55
C LYS A 6 -2.73 5.28 -5.95
N VAL A 7 -2.87 4.61 -4.82
CA VAL A 7 -4.13 4.47 -4.09
C VAL A 7 -3.96 5.06 -2.70
N LEU A 8 -4.76 6.06 -2.38
CA LEU A 8 -4.90 6.60 -1.03
C LEU A 8 -6.10 5.92 -0.37
N ILE A 9 -5.88 5.33 0.80
CA ILE A 9 -6.84 4.54 1.55
C ILE A 9 -7.07 5.22 2.89
N ALA A 10 -8.26 5.75 3.14
CA ALA A 10 -8.61 6.33 4.44
C ALA A 10 -9.12 5.22 5.38
N ALA A 11 -8.19 4.46 5.96
CA ALA A 11 -8.45 3.41 6.93
C ALA A 11 -7.32 3.31 7.96
N GLU A 12 -7.64 2.74 9.11
CA GLU A 12 -6.66 2.28 10.07
C GLU A 12 -6.15 0.88 9.64
N ILE A 13 -4.91 0.82 9.16
CA ILE A 13 -4.26 -0.44 8.73
C ILE A 13 -3.06 -0.69 9.63
N ALA A 14 -3.18 -1.66 10.54
CA ALA A 14 -2.13 -1.98 11.52
C ALA A 14 -1.94 -3.49 11.78
N ASP A 15 -2.65 -4.36 11.04
CA ASP A 15 -2.55 -5.83 11.18
C ASP A 15 -1.65 -6.42 10.08
N PRO A 16 -0.42 -6.89 10.40
CA PRO A 16 0.51 -7.47 9.43
C PRO A 16 -0.07 -8.69 8.70
N GLN A 17 -0.89 -9.50 9.38
CA GLN A 17 -1.46 -10.71 8.79
C GLN A 17 -2.54 -10.35 7.76
N ARG A 18 -3.36 -9.33 8.05
CA ARG A 18 -4.35 -8.80 7.10
C ARG A 18 -3.66 -8.19 5.89
N VAL A 19 -2.56 -7.44 6.08
CA VAL A 19 -1.76 -6.89 4.98
C VAL A 19 -1.09 -8.00 4.16
N GLY A 20 -0.57 -9.06 4.79
CA GLY A 20 -0.01 -10.20 4.09
C GLY A 20 -1.01 -10.88 3.17
N ARG A 21 -2.21 -11.20 3.68
CA ARG A 21 -3.30 -11.77 2.87
C ARG A 21 -3.73 -10.83 1.73
N PHE A 22 -3.80 -9.52 2.02
CA PHE A 22 -4.11 -8.53 0.99
C PHE A 22 -3.09 -8.55 -0.15
N PHE A 23 -1.79 -8.64 0.15
CA PHE A 23 -0.75 -8.71 -0.88
C PHE A 23 -0.86 -10.02 -1.68
N GLU A 24 -1.11 -11.15 -1.04
CA GLU A 24 -1.30 -12.43 -1.74
C GLU A 24 -2.47 -12.36 -2.74
N GLU A 25 -3.64 -11.88 -2.29
CA GLU A 25 -4.82 -11.76 -3.16
C GLU A 25 -4.67 -10.68 -4.24
N LEU A 26 -4.01 -9.56 -3.92
CA LEU A 26 -3.72 -8.50 -4.88
C LEU A 26 -2.81 -9.03 -6.00
N LEU A 27 -1.74 -9.73 -5.65
CA LEU A 27 -0.79 -10.24 -6.64
C LEU A 27 -1.41 -11.32 -7.53
N ASP A 28 -2.24 -12.20 -6.95
CA ASP A 28 -3.00 -13.21 -7.70
C ASP A 28 -3.97 -12.55 -8.69
N MET A 29 -4.77 -11.58 -8.21
CA MET A 29 -5.71 -10.83 -9.04
C MET A 29 -5.01 -10.06 -10.18
N LEU A 30 -3.87 -9.45 -9.90
CA LEU A 30 -3.06 -8.75 -10.91
C LEU A 30 -2.29 -9.70 -11.85
N GLY A 31 -2.33 -11.01 -11.59
CA GLY A 31 -1.57 -12.01 -12.33
C GLY A 31 -0.05 -11.78 -12.26
N MET A 32 0.42 -11.21 -11.16
CA MET A 32 1.83 -10.87 -10.94
C MET A 32 2.57 -12.04 -10.28
N GLN A 33 3.77 -12.34 -10.76
CA GLN A 33 4.59 -13.42 -10.19
C GLN A 33 5.61 -12.85 -9.19
N PRO A 34 5.43 -13.11 -7.88
CA PRO A 34 6.36 -12.63 -6.87
C PRO A 34 7.70 -13.36 -6.92
N LEU A 35 8.79 -12.62 -6.68
CA LEU A 35 10.14 -13.20 -6.54
C LEU A 35 10.40 -13.81 -5.15
N GLY A 36 9.39 -13.78 -4.26
CA GLY A 36 9.49 -14.23 -2.88
C GLY A 36 8.21 -13.93 -2.11
N LYS A 37 8.26 -13.97 -0.78
CA LYS A 37 7.14 -13.51 0.05
C LYS A 37 7.12 -11.98 0.18
N PRO A 38 5.95 -11.36 0.42
CA PRO A 38 5.89 -9.95 0.77
C PRO A 38 6.75 -9.67 2.00
N GLN A 39 7.57 -8.62 1.91
CA GLN A 39 8.31 -8.13 3.06
C GLN A 39 7.38 -7.19 3.80
N ILE A 40 7.11 -7.48 5.07
CA ILE A 40 6.27 -6.65 5.94
C ILE A 40 7.10 -6.29 7.16
N TYR A 41 7.26 -4.99 7.38
CA TYR A 41 7.99 -4.42 8.49
C TYR A 41 7.03 -3.74 9.44
N GLU A 42 7.09 -4.14 10.70
CA GLU A 42 6.49 -3.44 11.82
C GLU A 42 7.47 -2.35 12.26
N VAL A 43 7.08 -1.09 12.12
CA VAL A 43 7.91 0.04 12.53
C VAL A 43 7.32 0.68 13.78
N GLU A 44 8.17 0.80 14.80
CA GLU A 44 7.83 1.42 16.08
C GLU A 44 7.50 2.90 15.89
N LEU A 45 6.61 3.39 16.75
CA LEU A 45 6.09 4.74 16.63
C LEU A 45 6.81 5.72 17.52
N GLU A 46 7.09 6.88 16.95
CA GLU A 46 7.71 8.00 17.66
C GLU A 46 6.71 9.13 17.88
N VAL A 47 5.78 8.93 18.82
CA VAL A 47 4.70 9.90 19.13
C VAL A 47 5.26 11.29 19.49
N SER A 48 6.47 11.36 20.05
CA SER A 48 7.15 12.61 20.41
C SER A 48 7.47 13.50 19.20
N LYS A 49 7.50 12.94 17.99
CA LYS A 49 7.81 13.65 16.73
C LYS A 49 6.57 14.09 15.96
N LEU A 50 5.40 13.64 16.39
CA LEU A 50 4.10 14.03 15.84
C LEU A 50 3.89 15.55 15.98
N GLY A 51 3.58 16.24 14.88
CA GLY A 51 3.39 17.67 14.75
C GLY A 51 4.66 18.51 14.86
N ARG A 52 5.85 17.91 14.87
CA ARG A 52 7.13 18.61 15.11
C ARG A 52 8.14 18.52 13.98
N GLU A 53 8.26 17.37 13.34
CA GLU A 53 9.22 17.16 12.26
C GLU A 53 8.53 16.80 10.94
N PRO A 54 8.76 17.51 9.83
CA PRO A 54 7.99 17.37 8.59
C PRO A 54 8.05 15.98 7.93
N PHE A 55 9.03 15.16 8.29
CA PHE A 55 9.25 13.82 7.71
C PHE A 55 9.17 12.68 8.74
N GLN A 56 8.92 12.98 10.03
CA GLN A 56 8.82 11.98 11.11
C GLN A 56 7.52 12.14 11.92
N ASP A 57 6.56 12.83 11.31
CA ASP A 57 5.24 13.14 11.84
C ASP A 57 4.27 11.94 11.78
N GLU A 58 4.78 10.72 11.98
CA GLU A 58 4.13 9.49 11.52
C GLU A 58 3.46 8.72 12.65
N GLY A 59 2.50 9.38 13.29
CA GLY A 59 1.66 8.78 14.32
C GLY A 59 1.02 7.45 13.92
N GLY A 60 1.01 6.49 14.85
CA GLY A 60 0.10 5.33 14.92
C GLY A 60 -0.59 5.16 16.30
N ILE A 61 -1.85 5.50 16.52
CA ILE A 61 -2.60 4.92 17.66
C ILE A 61 -3.82 4.29 17.05
N SER A 62 -3.86 2.98 17.21
CA SER A 62 -5.07 2.36 17.69
C SER A 62 -4.75 1.12 18.53
N ARG A 63 -5.02 1.30 19.82
CA ARG A 63 -5.59 0.32 20.76
C ARG A 63 -4.92 -1.05 20.94
N ASN A 64 -3.60 -1.09 20.85
CA ASN A 64 -2.77 -2.01 21.61
C ASN A 64 -1.46 -1.28 21.96
N GLN A 65 -0.86 -1.67 23.07
CA GLN A 65 0.04 -0.88 23.92
C GLN A 65 1.38 -0.47 23.26
N HIS A 66 1.56 -0.78 21.98
CA HIS A 66 2.81 -0.72 21.22
C HIS A 66 2.59 -0.25 19.78
N GLY A 67 1.68 0.69 19.50
CA GLY A 67 1.24 1.03 18.14
C GLY A 67 2.33 0.87 17.06
N VAL A 68 1.96 0.31 15.91
CA VAL A 68 2.89 -0.09 14.85
C VAL A 68 2.40 0.49 13.54
N ARG A 69 3.30 1.09 12.74
CA ARG A 69 3.04 1.32 11.32
C ARG A 69 3.57 0.16 10.48
N LEU A 70 2.90 -0.16 9.38
CA LEU A 70 3.32 -1.21 8.46
C LEU A 70 3.89 -0.61 7.19
N GLU A 71 5.07 -1.09 6.83
CA GLU A 71 5.67 -0.93 5.51
C GLU A 71 5.71 -2.31 4.86
N ALA A 72 4.99 -2.46 3.76
CA ALA A 72 4.94 -3.70 3.01
C ALA A 72 5.43 -3.48 1.59
N SER A 73 6.26 -4.37 1.07
CA SER A 73 6.66 -4.34 -0.33
C SER A 73 6.80 -5.73 -0.93
N GLN A 74 6.50 -5.82 -2.22
CA GLN A 74 6.76 -7.00 -3.03
C GLN A 74 7.51 -6.58 -4.29
N VAL A 75 8.72 -7.10 -4.44
CA VAL A 75 9.48 -6.99 -5.68
C VAL A 75 9.03 -8.08 -6.65
N LEU A 76 8.79 -7.67 -7.90
CA LEU A 76 8.43 -8.50 -9.03
C LEU A 76 9.55 -8.42 -10.06
N SER A 77 9.62 -9.40 -10.97
CA SER A 77 10.72 -9.48 -11.96
C SER A 77 10.97 -8.20 -12.77
N THR A 78 9.94 -7.36 -12.94
CA THR A 78 10.00 -6.11 -13.72
C THR A 78 9.22 -4.96 -13.08
N SER A 79 8.69 -5.14 -11.86
CA SER A 79 7.78 -4.16 -11.25
C SER A 79 7.72 -4.27 -9.72
N HIS A 80 6.81 -3.55 -9.06
CA HIS A 80 6.68 -3.62 -7.60
C HIS A 80 5.27 -3.24 -7.11
N VAL A 81 4.95 -3.71 -5.91
CA VAL A 81 3.84 -3.21 -5.11
C VAL A 81 4.39 -2.77 -3.75
N ALA A 82 3.99 -1.60 -3.27
CA ALA A 82 4.40 -1.09 -1.96
C ALA A 82 3.20 -0.49 -1.22
N LEU A 83 3.12 -0.70 0.09
CA LEU A 83 2.11 -0.13 0.97
C LEU A 83 2.78 0.50 2.18
N HIS A 84 2.40 1.74 2.46
CA HIS A 84 2.76 2.47 3.68
C HIS A 84 1.49 2.78 4.43
N SER A 85 1.49 2.59 5.74
CA SER A 85 0.33 2.87 6.59
C SER A 85 0.68 3.82 7.72
N TRP A 86 -0.28 4.65 8.11
CA TRP A 86 -0.19 5.61 9.21
C TRP A 86 -1.45 5.50 10.07
N PRO A 87 -1.51 4.54 11.01
CA PRO A 87 -2.74 4.22 11.73
C PRO A 87 -3.36 5.41 12.48
N LEU A 88 -2.56 6.34 13.04
CA LEU A 88 -3.07 7.49 13.81
C LEU A 88 -3.69 8.55 12.94
N ARG A 89 -3.23 8.61 11.69
CA ARG A 89 -3.78 9.45 10.64
C ARG A 89 -4.92 8.75 9.91
N LYS A 90 -5.18 7.47 10.22
CA LYS A 90 -6.15 6.59 9.54
C LYS A 90 -6.01 6.65 8.03
N VAL A 91 -4.76 6.58 7.57
CA VAL A 91 -4.46 6.65 6.14
C VAL A 91 -3.39 5.62 5.79
N ALA A 92 -3.48 5.09 4.59
CA ALA A 92 -2.44 4.30 3.97
C ALA A 92 -2.31 4.69 2.49
N GLU A 93 -1.11 4.52 1.96
CA GLU A 93 -0.81 4.69 0.55
C GLU A 93 -0.33 3.36 -0.02
N LEU A 94 -0.88 3.01 -1.18
CA LEU A 94 -0.54 1.82 -1.95
C LEU A 94 -0.08 2.24 -3.35
N ASP A 95 1.13 1.85 -3.70
CA ASP A 95 1.70 1.97 -5.04
C ASP A 95 1.65 0.62 -5.73
N ILE A 96 1.05 0.59 -6.93
CA ILE A 96 1.06 -0.58 -7.80
C ILE A 96 1.71 -0.16 -9.12
N PHE A 97 2.85 -0.77 -9.41
CA PHE A 97 3.55 -0.64 -10.67
C PHE A 97 3.59 -2.00 -11.36
N SER A 98 3.16 -2.04 -12.62
CA SER A 98 3.00 -3.26 -13.39
C SER A 98 3.43 -3.10 -14.84
N CYS A 99 4.11 -4.10 -15.38
CA CYS A 99 4.29 -4.25 -16.83
C CYS A 99 3.09 -4.91 -17.53
N ARG A 100 2.04 -5.26 -16.78
CA ARG A 100 0.77 -5.81 -17.26
C ARG A 100 -0.36 -4.81 -17.04
N GLU A 101 -1.34 -4.85 -17.93
CA GLU A 101 -2.59 -4.13 -17.73
C GLU A 101 -3.43 -4.80 -16.65
N PHE A 102 -4.13 -3.99 -15.86
CA PHE A 102 -5.07 -4.45 -14.85
C PHE A 102 -6.21 -3.45 -14.66
N SER A 103 -7.31 -3.93 -14.10
CA SER A 103 -8.49 -3.13 -13.80
C SER A 103 -8.30 -2.33 -12.52
N ARG A 104 -8.48 -1.01 -12.62
CA ARG A 104 -8.48 -0.11 -11.45
C ARG A 104 -9.69 -0.36 -10.56
N ASP A 105 -10.82 -0.76 -11.16
CA ASP A 105 -12.03 -1.08 -10.42
C ASP A 105 -11.83 -2.36 -9.60
N ASP A 106 -11.09 -3.33 -10.11
CA ASP A 106 -10.80 -4.58 -9.36
C ASP A 106 -9.92 -4.27 -8.15
N VAL A 107 -8.90 -3.40 -8.31
CA VAL A 107 -8.10 -2.90 -7.18
C VAL A 107 -8.97 -2.15 -6.18
N TYR A 108 -9.87 -1.27 -6.65
CA TYR A 108 -10.80 -0.55 -5.78
C TYR A 108 -11.67 -1.51 -4.96
N GLN A 109 -12.27 -2.52 -5.60
CA GLN A 109 -13.13 -3.49 -4.93
C GLN A 109 -12.35 -4.34 -3.92
N LEU A 110 -11.14 -4.77 -4.28
CA LEU A 110 -10.27 -5.53 -3.38
C LEU A 110 -9.91 -4.70 -2.13
N VAL A 111 -9.45 -3.46 -2.32
CA VAL A 111 -9.14 -2.53 -1.21
C VAL A 111 -10.39 -2.28 -0.36
N ARG A 112 -11.55 -2.08 -0.99
CA ARG A 112 -12.82 -1.84 -0.31
C ARG A 112 -13.22 -3.02 0.57
N GLY A 113 -13.13 -4.24 0.05
CA GLY A 113 -13.44 -5.47 0.78
C GLY A 113 -12.43 -5.79 1.87
N PHE A 114 -11.14 -5.51 1.64
CA PHE A 114 -10.09 -5.83 2.59
C PHE A 114 -10.00 -4.87 3.77
N PHE A 115 -10.13 -3.56 3.56
CA PHE A 115 -9.82 -2.57 4.59
C PHE A 115 -11.04 -1.76 5.05
N GLU A 116 -12.19 -1.92 4.40
CA GLU A 116 -13.43 -1.19 4.72
C GLU A 116 -13.22 0.33 4.91
N PRO A 117 -12.46 1.02 4.02
CA PRO A 117 -12.02 2.39 4.27
C PRO A 117 -13.17 3.42 4.24
N GLU A 118 -13.01 4.53 4.93
CA GLU A 118 -13.97 5.65 4.83
C GLU A 118 -13.98 6.24 3.41
N HIS A 119 -12.82 6.28 2.76
CA HIS A 119 -12.63 6.83 1.41
C HIS A 119 -11.48 6.12 0.67
N ILE A 120 -11.58 6.02 -0.64
CA ILE A 120 -10.51 5.53 -1.53
C ILE A 120 -10.33 6.55 -2.66
N ALA A 121 -9.11 7.02 -2.88
CA ALA A 121 -8.75 7.78 -4.07
C ALA A 121 -7.73 7.00 -4.89
N ILE A 122 -7.98 6.85 -6.19
CA ILE A 122 -7.05 6.20 -7.13
C ILE A 122 -6.58 7.24 -8.13
N ARG A 123 -5.26 7.37 -8.28
CA ARG A 123 -4.63 8.18 -9.30
C ARG A 123 -3.89 7.29 -10.29
N ASP A 124 -4.26 7.42 -11.56
CA ASP A 124 -3.57 6.74 -12.65
C ASP A 124 -2.35 7.54 -13.10
N LEU A 125 -1.20 6.87 -13.14
CA LEU A 125 0.09 7.40 -13.52
C LEU A 125 0.65 6.71 -14.77
N SER A 126 -0.17 5.92 -15.47
CA SER A 126 0.21 5.11 -16.65
C SER A 126 0.54 5.95 -17.90
N SER A 127 0.85 7.24 -17.75
CA SER A 127 1.07 8.20 -18.82
C SER A 127 2.45 8.13 -19.49
N TYR A 128 3.32 7.20 -19.09
CA TYR A 128 4.62 7.04 -19.73
C TYR A 128 4.44 6.46 -21.14
N ARG A 129 4.47 7.33 -22.16
CA ARG A 129 4.76 6.90 -23.53
C ARG A 129 6.19 6.38 -23.53
N VAL A 130 6.36 5.10 -23.84
CA VAL A 130 7.67 4.57 -24.22
C VAL A 130 8.13 5.38 -25.42
N LEU A 131 9.19 6.18 -25.27
CA LEU A 131 9.83 6.80 -26.41
C LEU A 131 10.27 5.66 -27.33
N PRO A 132 9.97 5.70 -28.64
CA PRO A 132 10.48 4.69 -29.55
C PRO A 132 12.01 4.72 -29.47
N TRP A 133 12.60 3.54 -29.23
CA TRP A 133 14.05 3.33 -29.27
C TRP A 133 14.60 3.67 -30.65
#